data_AF-A0A7S0GBJ1-F1
#
_entry.id   AF-A0A7S0GBJ1-F1
#
_cell.length_a   1.000
_cell.length_b   1.000
_cell.length_c   1.000
_cell.angle_alpha   90.00
_cell.angle_beta   90.00
_cell.angle_gamma   90.00
#
_symmetry.space_group_name_H-M   'P 1'
#
loop_
_entity.id
_entity.type
_entity.pdbx_description
1 polymer ?
#
loop_
_entity_poly.entity_id
_entity_poly.type
_entity_poly.pdbx_seq_one_letter_code
_entity_poly.pdbx_strand_id
1 'polypeptide(L)'
;DLRILCLTDGENYHGIPPEQALLAANSIGATVDAIIVGDSPDSMLRKIVSATGGECFQVTSLTEGFQLMEAEGVVSLRYRRGDAEKPAFKLPDKINFSEI
;
A
#
# COMPACT_ATOMS: atom_id res chain seq x y z
N ASP A 1 -8.15 2.54 -10.76
CA ASP A 1 -7.36 3.17 -9.69
C ASP A 1 -8.20 3.19 -8.43
N LEU A 2 -8.55 2.00 -7.99
CA LEU A 2 -9.06 1.78 -6.64
C LEU A 2 -7.79 1.67 -5.79
N ARG A 3 -7.70 2.47 -4.72
CA ARG A 3 -6.60 2.37 -3.78
C ARG A 3 -7.13 2.10 -2.39
N ILE A 4 -6.43 1.23 -1.69
CA ILE A 4 -6.66 0.93 -0.29
C ILE A 4 -5.48 1.55 0.46
N LEU A 5 -5.77 2.42 1.42
CA LEU A 5 -4.76 2.96 2.32
C LEU A 5 -4.88 2.24 3.67
N CYS A 6 -3.85 1.49 4.05
CA CYS A 6 -3.76 0.82 5.34
C CYS A 6 -2.98 1.71 6.32
N LEU A 7 -3.63 2.14 7.41
CA LEU A 7 -2.96 2.80 8.53
C LEU A 7 -2.86 1.80 9.69
N THR A 8 -1.64 1.49 10.12
CA THR A 8 -1.36 0.44 11.12
C THR A 8 -0.16 0.80 11.98
N ASP A 9 -0.05 0.23 13.18
CA ASP A 9 1.14 0.23 14.03
C ASP A 9 2.17 -0.86 13.66
N GLY A 10 1.88 -1.66 12.62
CA GLY A 10 2.76 -2.72 12.13
C GLY A 10 2.60 -4.05 12.87
N GLU A 11 1.67 -4.13 13.82
CA GLU A 11 1.42 -5.36 14.58
C GLU A 11 0.26 -6.15 13.97
N ASN A 12 0.51 -7.42 13.66
CA ASN A 12 -0.49 -8.33 13.11
C ASN A 12 -0.89 -9.36 14.16
N TYR A 13 -2.04 -9.13 14.78
CA TYR A 13 -2.55 -9.90 15.92
C TYR A 13 -3.63 -10.92 15.54
N HIS A 14 -3.45 -11.65 14.44
CA HIS A 14 -4.39 -12.64 13.88
C HIS A 14 -5.33 -12.10 12.79
N GLY A 15 -5.52 -12.90 11.74
CA GLY A 15 -6.36 -12.55 10.60
C GLY A 15 -6.19 -13.50 9.41
N ILE A 16 -6.62 -13.04 8.24
CA ILE A 16 -6.47 -13.71 6.95
C ILE A 16 -4.97 -13.78 6.58
N PRO A 17 -4.47 -14.90 6.00
CA PRO A 17 -3.10 -14.97 5.51
C PRO A 17 -2.77 -13.83 4.52
N PRO A 18 -1.56 -13.24 4.56
CA PRO A 18 -1.15 -12.14 3.67
C PRO A 18 -1.37 -12.44 2.17
N GLU A 19 -1.18 -13.69 1.78
CA GLU A 19 -1.41 -14.19 0.42
C GLU A 19 -2.87 -14.02 -0.02
N GLN A 20 -3.82 -14.33 0.87
CA GLN A 20 -5.24 -14.18 0.59
C GLN A 20 -5.65 -12.71 0.53
N ALA A 21 -5.05 -11.85 1.37
CA ALA A 21 -5.25 -10.42 1.31
C ALA A 21 -4.75 -9.83 -0.03
N LEU A 22 -3.58 -10.28 -0.51
CA LEU A 22 -3.08 -9.89 -1.82
C LEU A 22 -4.01 -10.34 -2.96
N LEU A 23 -4.45 -11.60 -2.94
CA LEU A 23 -5.37 -12.13 -3.95
C LEU A 23 -6.68 -11.35 -3.98
N ALA A 24 -7.22 -10.99 -2.81
CA ALA A 24 -8.42 -10.18 -2.71
C ALA A 24 -8.20 -8.78 -3.32
N ALA A 25 -7.10 -8.09 -2.97
CA ALA A 25 -6.77 -6.78 -3.53
C ALA A 25 -6.60 -6.84 -5.06
N ASN A 26 -5.89 -7.85 -5.57
CA ASN A 26 -5.70 -8.04 -7.01
C ASN A 26 -7.01 -8.33 -7.75
N SER A 27 -7.92 -9.12 -7.16
CA SER A 27 -9.19 -9.50 -7.79
C SER A 27 -10.09 -8.31 -8.11
N ILE A 28 -9.98 -7.24 -7.32
CA ILE A 28 -10.73 -5.98 -7.51
C ILE A 28 -9.88 -4.90 -8.17
N GLY A 29 -8.61 -5.20 -8.48
CA GLY A 29 -7.73 -4.23 -9.11
C GLY A 29 -7.26 -3.09 -8.21
N ALA A 30 -7.18 -3.35 -6.91
CA ALA A 30 -6.77 -2.37 -5.94
C ALA A 30 -5.25 -2.32 -5.81
N THR A 31 -4.70 -1.10 -5.75
CA THR A 31 -3.35 -0.87 -5.24
C THR A 31 -3.42 -0.63 -3.74
N VAL A 32 -2.52 -1.25 -2.98
CA VAL A 32 -2.46 -1.10 -1.51
C VAL A 32 -1.31 -0.17 -1.16
N ASP A 33 -1.63 0.98 -0.59
CA ASP A 33 -0.68 1.86 0.09
C ASP A 33 -0.73 1.60 1.60
N ALA A 34 0.38 1.83 2.31
CA ALA A 34 0.45 1.67 3.76
C ALA A 34 1.12 2.87 4.44
N ILE A 35 0.62 3.23 5.61
CA ILE A 35 1.28 4.12 6.57
C ILE A 35 1.46 3.30 7.85
N ILE A 36 2.71 3.01 8.19
CA ILE A 36 3.10 2.29 9.40
C ILE A 36 3.54 3.33 10.43
N VAL A 37 2.89 3.33 11.59
CA VAL A 37 3.20 4.21 12.71
C VAL A 37 4.04 3.47 13.74
N GLY A 38 5.22 4.01 14.05
CA GLY A 38 6.18 3.43 14.97
C GLY A 38 7.30 2.64 14.29
N ASP A 39 8.00 1.86 15.10
CA ASP A 39 9.28 1.24 14.72
C ASP A 39 9.15 -0.25 14.35
N SER A 40 7.93 -0.76 14.25
CA SER A 40 7.64 -2.16 13.94
C SER A 40 7.47 -2.37 12.42
N PRO A 41 8.46 -2.95 11.72
CA PRO A 41 8.32 -3.21 10.29
C PRO A 41 7.42 -4.42 10.04
N ASP A 42 6.24 -4.22 9.45
CA ASP A 42 5.44 -5.32 8.92
C ASP A 42 5.98 -5.76 7.53
N SER A 43 6.82 -6.79 7.55
CA SER A 43 7.41 -7.37 6.33
C SER A 43 6.37 -7.94 5.35
N MET A 44 5.25 -8.46 5.86
CA MET A 44 4.21 -9.07 5.01
C MET A 44 3.36 -7.99 4.35
N LEU A 45 2.99 -6.95 5.09
CA LEU A 45 2.29 -5.79 4.52
C LEU A 45 3.14 -5.11 3.45
N ARG A 46 4.45 -4.94 3.68
CA ARG A 46 5.37 -4.39 2.67
C ARG A 46 5.42 -5.22 1.40
N LYS A 47 5.37 -6.55 1.49
CA LYS A 47 5.26 -7.43 0.32
C LYS A 47 3.96 -7.21 -0.45
N ILE A 48 2.82 -7.07 0.25
CA ILE A 48 1.53 -6.77 -0.39
C ILE A 48 1.58 -5.41 -1.10
N VAL A 49 2.09 -4.38 -0.42
CA VAL A 49 2.22 -3.02 -0.99
C VAL A 49 3.08 -3.08 -2.25
N SER A 50 4.25 -3.73 -2.19
CA SER A 50 5.15 -3.88 -3.35
C SER A 50 4.49 -4.66 -4.49
N ALA A 51 3.84 -5.78 -4.19
CA ALA A 51 3.16 -6.63 -5.18
C ALA A 51 2.05 -5.90 -5.93
N THR A 52 1.34 -4.98 -5.27
CA THR A 52 0.24 -4.22 -5.86
C THR A 52 0.68 -2.88 -6.49
N GLY A 53 1.98 -2.56 -6.43
CA GLY A 53 2.56 -1.31 -6.95
C GLY A 53 2.21 -0.08 -6.11
N GLY A 54 1.97 -0.27 -4.81
CA GLY A 54 1.71 0.81 -3.87
C GLY A 54 2.96 1.34 -3.17
N GLU A 55 2.75 2.29 -2.27
CA GLU A 55 3.78 2.94 -1.49
C GLU A 55 3.59 2.66 0.01
N CYS A 56 4.72 2.41 0.70
CA CYS A 56 4.74 2.19 2.13
C CYS A 56 5.49 3.35 2.79
N PHE A 57 4.78 4.14 3.58
CA PHE A 57 5.34 5.20 4.41
C PHE A 57 5.50 4.68 5.82
N GLN A 58 6.62 5.01 6.46
CA GLN A 58 6.83 4.74 7.88
C GLN A 58 7.01 6.08 8.58
N VAL A 59 6.24 6.29 9.63
CA VAL A 59 6.27 7.49 10.46
C VAL A 59 6.44 7.09 11.91
N THR A 60 7.18 7.86 12.69
CA THR A 60 7.45 7.58 14.10
C THR A 60 6.31 8.02 15.02
N SER A 61 5.43 8.89 14.53
CA SER A 61 4.30 9.43 15.29
C SER A 61 3.12 9.81 14.39
N LEU A 62 1.94 9.97 14.99
CA LEU A 62 0.76 10.49 14.27
C LEU A 62 0.97 11.92 13.77
N THR A 63 1.72 12.76 14.49
CA THR A 63 2.06 14.12 14.04
C THR A 63 2.80 14.11 12.71
N GLU A 64 3.79 13.23 12.57
CA GLU A 64 4.51 13.02 11.31
C GLU A 64 3.58 12.43 10.23
N GLY A 65 2.66 11.54 10.62
CA GLY A 65 1.59 11.07 9.74
C GLY A 65 0.71 12.19 9.20
N PHE A 66 0.35 13.19 10.00
CA PHE A 66 -0.39 14.37 9.53
C PHE A 66 0.42 15.19 8.53
N GLN A 67 1.70 15.45 8.83
CA GLN A 67 2.60 16.18 7.93
C GLN A 67 2.76 15.45 6.59
N LEU A 68 2.85 14.12 6.61
CA LEU A 68 2.89 13.30 5.40
C LEU A 68 1.64 13.52 4.53
N MET A 69 0.45 13.62 5.13
CA MET A 69 -0.80 13.85 4.42
C MET A 69 -0.97 15.27 3.88
N GLU A 70 -0.12 16.22 4.30
CA GLU A 70 -0.06 17.56 3.72
C GLU A 70 0.81 17.60 2.45
N ALA A 71 1.67 16.60 2.24
CA ALA A 71 2.55 16.54 1.07
C ALA A 71 1.77 16.14 -0.20
N GLU A 72 1.76 17.02 -1.20
CA GLU A 72 1.05 16.80 -2.47
C GLU A 72 1.50 15.50 -3.17
N GLY A 73 2.80 15.18 -3.13
CA GLY A 73 3.33 13.94 -3.68
C GLY A 73 2.77 12.68 -3.02
N VAL A 74 2.23 12.79 -1.80
CA VAL A 74 1.53 11.70 -1.13
C VAL A 74 0.05 11.74 -1.47
N VAL A 75 -0.64 12.88 -1.43
CA VAL A 75 -2.10 12.87 -1.59
C VAL A 75 -2.60 12.95 -3.03
N SER A 76 -1.77 13.38 -3.99
CA SER A 76 -2.16 13.57 -5.39
C SER A 76 -1.71 12.39 -6.26
N LEU A 77 -2.67 11.56 -6.69
CA LEU A 77 -2.40 10.46 -7.62
C LEU A 77 -1.86 10.93 -8.98
N ARG A 78 -2.24 12.14 -9.40
CA ARG A 78 -1.71 12.75 -10.62
C ARG A 78 -0.24 13.15 -10.44
N TYR A 79 0.10 13.76 -9.31
CA TYR A 79 1.46 14.15 -9.01
C TYR A 79 2.38 12.93 -8.88
N ARG A 80 1.92 11.87 -8.20
CA ARG A 80 2.64 10.58 -8.12
C ARG A 80 2.96 9.98 -9.50
N ARG A 81 2.10 10.23 -10.49
CA ARG A 81 2.29 9.79 -11.88
C ARG A 81 3.18 10.73 -12.70
N GLY A 82 3.77 11.78 -12.11
CA GLY A 82 4.51 12.79 -12.85
C GLY A 82 3.65 13.48 -13.91
N ASP A 83 2.41 13.83 -13.54
CA ASP A 83 1.38 14.40 -14.43
C ASP A 83 0.89 13.50 -15.56
N ALA A 84 1.28 12.22 -15.59
CA ALA A 84 0.75 11.28 -16.56
C ALA A 84 -0.74 10.95 -16.32
N GLU A 85 -1.44 10.71 -17.42
CA GLU A 85 -2.84 10.29 -17.43
C GLU A 85 -3.07 8.99 -16.65
N LYS A 86 -4.28 8.84 -16.10
CA LYS A 86 -4.64 7.64 -15.35
C LYS A 86 -4.61 6.42 -16.29
N PRO A 87 -3.79 5.38 -16.01
CA PRO A 87 -3.77 4.18 -16.84
C PRO A 87 -5.10 3.44 -16.77
N ALA A 88 -5.44 2.75 -17.87
CA ALA A 88 -6.58 1.84 -17.88
C ALA A 88 -6.36 0.71 -16.86
N PHE A 89 -7.44 0.31 -16.20
CA PHE A 89 -7.38 -0.80 -15.26
C PHE A 89 -6.95 -2.09 -15.97
N LYS A 90 -5.97 -2.80 -15.40
CA LYS A 90 -5.56 -4.15 -15.82
C LYS A 90 -5.57 -5.05 -14.60
N LEU A 91 -6.18 -6.22 -14.74
CA LEU A 91 -6.02 -7.30 -13.75
C LEU A 91 -4.54 -7.68 -13.70
N PRO A 92 -3.93 -7.76 -12.50
CA PRO A 92 -2.55 -8.23 -12.38
C PRO A 92 -2.41 -9.66 -12.92
N ASP A 93 -1.29 -9.95 -13.58
CA ASP A 93 -0.89 -11.33 -13.87
C ASP A 93 -0.76 -12.11 -12.56
N LYS A 94 -0.85 -13.45 -12.59
CA LYS A 94 -0.73 -14.28 -11.38
C LYS A 94 0.58 -13.96 -10.65
N ILE A 95 0.47 -13.27 -9.51
CA ILE A 95 1.62 -12.91 -8.68
C ILE A 95 2.00 -14.12 -7.81
N ASN A 96 3.25 -14.56 -7.90
CA ASN A 96 3.78 -15.57 -6.98
C ASN A 96 4.30 -14.89 -5.69
N PHE A 97 3.55 -15.03 -4.59
CA PHE A 97 3.87 -14.36 -3.32
C PHE A 97 5.21 -14.83 -2.70
N SER A 98 5.66 -16.04 -3.00
CA SER A 98 6.93 -16.56 -2.48
C SER A 98 8.17 -15.97 -3.17
N GLU A 99 7.99 -15.31 -4.31
CA GLU A 99 9.08 -14.71 -5.10
C GLU A 99 9.29 -13.21 -4.81
N ILE A 100 8.50 -12.65 -3.88
CA ILE A 100 8.53 -11.24 -3.45
C ILE A 100 9.09 -11.12 -2.03
#